data_AF-A0A1H1P277-F1
#
_entry.id   AF-A0A1H1P277-F1
#
_cell.length_a   1.000
_cell.length_b   1.000
_cell.length_c   1.000
_cell.angle_alpha   90.00
_cell.angle_beta   90.00
_cell.angle_gamma   90.00
#
_symmetry.space_group_name_H-M   'P 1'
#
loop_
_entity.id
_entity.type
_entity.pdbx_description
1 polymer ?
#
loop_
_entity_poly.entity_id
_entity_poly.type
_entity_poly.pdbx_seq_one_letter_code
_entity_poly.pdbx_strand_id
1 'polypeptide(L)'
;MQGTSVASANETRRYTTRETKERVRFEATQRRAAGEGIADIAVSLVVNESTMGKWLREWGVRPAAGKYGQSLAQNQWKRWTREDAAIAYTRTDLSIAKRAELLNRSYTAVAGFVRDYRQRPGDPYGIK
;
A
#
# COMPACT_ATOMS: atom_id res chain seq x y z
N MET A 1 -21.57 -14.59 -47.66
CA MET A 1 -20.52 -15.26 -46.87
C MET A 1 -20.78 -14.91 -45.42
N GLN A 2 -21.33 -15.87 -44.66
CA GLN A 2 -21.64 -15.69 -43.24
C GLN A 2 -20.35 -15.68 -42.43
N GLY A 3 -20.33 -14.87 -41.37
CA GLY A 3 -19.16 -14.62 -40.55
C GLY A 3 -18.85 -15.73 -39.54
N THR A 4 -17.71 -15.59 -38.87
CA THR A 4 -17.63 -15.67 -37.39
C THR A 4 -16.22 -15.34 -36.92
N SER A 5 -16.19 -14.52 -35.88
CA SER A 5 -15.04 -14.04 -35.13
C SER A 5 -14.17 -15.20 -34.60
N VAL A 6 -12.97 -15.36 -35.14
CA VAL A 6 -11.96 -16.33 -34.66
C VAL A 6 -11.00 -15.74 -33.62
N ALA A 7 -11.13 -14.45 -33.28
CA ALA A 7 -10.21 -13.78 -32.37
C ALA A 7 -10.39 -14.18 -30.89
N SER A 8 -11.56 -14.68 -30.48
CA SER A 8 -11.86 -14.84 -29.04
C SER A 8 -11.30 -16.11 -28.38
N ALA A 9 -11.05 -17.20 -29.13
CA ALA A 9 -10.61 -18.47 -28.53
C ALA A 9 -9.08 -18.61 -28.39
N ASN A 10 -8.31 -17.85 -29.18
CA ASN A 10 -6.84 -17.97 -29.21
C ASN A 10 -6.14 -17.03 -28.22
N GLU A 11 -6.84 -16.00 -27.73
CA GLU A 11 -6.33 -15.09 -26.70
C GLU A 11 -6.40 -15.71 -25.30
N THR A 12 -7.44 -16.51 -25.04
CA THR A 12 -7.62 -17.22 -23.75
C THR A 12 -6.74 -18.47 -23.60
N ARG A 13 -6.19 -19.00 -24.71
CA ARG A 13 -5.33 -20.20 -24.73
C ARG A 13 -3.83 -19.94 -24.53
N ARG A 14 -3.39 -18.69 -24.37
CA ARG A 14 -1.97 -18.37 -24.18
C ARG A 14 -1.45 -18.61 -22.76
N TYR A 15 -2.30 -18.94 -21.79
CA TYR A 15 -1.92 -19.10 -20.37
C TYR A 15 -2.06 -20.53 -19.83
N THR A 16 -2.20 -21.54 -20.69
CA THR A 16 -2.44 -22.93 -20.25
C THR A 16 -1.20 -23.81 -20.19
N THR A 17 -0.12 -23.45 -20.88
CA THR A 17 1.16 -24.19 -20.85
C THR A 17 1.96 -23.86 -19.59
N ARG A 18 2.53 -24.91 -18.97
CA ARG A 18 3.36 -24.80 -17.75
C ARG A 18 4.49 -23.78 -17.92
N GLU A 19 5.16 -23.82 -19.07
CA GLU A 19 6.24 -22.91 -19.44
C GLU A 19 5.81 -21.44 -19.44
N THR A 20 4.59 -21.14 -19.92
CA THR A 20 4.05 -19.78 -19.94
C THR A 20 3.68 -19.30 -18.54
N LYS A 21 3.16 -20.19 -17.69
CA LYS A 21 2.90 -19.87 -16.28
C LYS A 21 4.18 -19.61 -15.51
N GLU A 22 5.25 -20.37 -15.79
CA GLU A 22 6.55 -20.17 -15.16
C GLU A 22 7.21 -18.87 -15.63
N ARG A 23 7.10 -18.52 -16.91
CA ARG A 23 7.58 -17.24 -17.44
C ARG A 23 6.83 -16.05 -16.85
N VAL A 24 5.50 -16.12 -16.81
CA VAL A 24 4.63 -15.10 -16.17
C VAL A 24 4.96 -14.96 -14.69
N ARG A 25 5.18 -16.07 -13.98
CA ARG A 25 5.61 -16.05 -12.58
C ARG A 25 6.95 -15.35 -12.42
N PHE A 26 7.97 -15.74 -13.19
CA PHE A 26 9.30 -15.17 -13.10
C PHE A 26 9.29 -13.65 -13.37
N GLU A 27 8.62 -13.24 -14.45
CA GLU A 27 8.54 -11.84 -14.85
C GLU A 27 7.74 -10.98 -13.85
N ALA A 28 6.56 -11.46 -13.43
CA ALA A 28 5.75 -10.75 -12.42
C ALA A 28 6.48 -10.63 -11.08
N THR A 29 7.25 -11.66 -10.69
CA THR A 29 7.99 -11.66 -9.42
C THR A 29 9.14 -10.67 -9.45
N GLN A 30 9.92 -10.62 -10.55
CA GLN A 30 11.00 -9.66 -10.71
C GLN A 30 10.50 -8.22 -10.73
N ARG A 31 9.46 -7.92 -11.52
CA ARG A 31 8.87 -6.59 -11.61
C ARG A 31 8.29 -6.14 -10.27
N ARG A 32 7.61 -7.04 -9.56
CA ARG A 32 7.07 -6.74 -8.23
C ARG A 32 8.18 -6.52 -7.19
N ALA A 33 9.28 -7.26 -7.27
CA ALA A 33 10.46 -7.05 -6.42
C ALA A 33 11.16 -5.72 -6.73
N ALA A 34 11.15 -5.26 -7.99
CA ALA A 34 11.61 -3.93 -8.38
C ALA A 34 10.67 -2.79 -7.94
N GLY A 35 9.53 -3.12 -7.32
CA GLY A 35 8.58 -2.14 -6.76
C GLY A 35 7.45 -1.73 -7.71
N GLU A 36 7.32 -2.37 -8.87
CA GLU A 36 6.26 -2.08 -9.84
C GLU A 36 4.86 -2.40 -9.28
N GLY A 37 3.87 -1.63 -9.72
CA GLY A 37 2.47 -1.74 -9.32
C GLY A 37 1.83 -3.04 -9.83
N ILE A 38 0.88 -3.59 -9.06
CA ILE A 38 0.18 -4.82 -9.47
C ILE A 38 -0.61 -4.58 -10.76
N ALA A 39 -1.23 -3.40 -10.91
CA ALA A 39 -1.99 -3.00 -12.09
C ALA A 39 -1.10 -2.94 -13.35
N ASP A 40 0.06 -2.29 -13.27
CA ASP A 40 1.01 -2.18 -14.39
C ASP A 40 1.54 -3.55 -14.85
N ILE A 41 1.89 -4.41 -13.88
CA ILE A 41 2.31 -5.80 -14.16
C ILE A 41 1.16 -6.59 -14.81
N ALA A 42 -0.08 -6.44 -14.33
CA ALA A 42 -1.25 -7.11 -14.88
C ALA A 42 -1.52 -6.69 -16.33
N VAL A 43 -1.48 -5.38 -16.62
CA VAL A 43 -1.66 -4.85 -17.97
C VAL A 43 -0.57 -5.38 -18.90
N SER A 44 0.70 -5.33 -18.48
CA SER A 44 1.83 -5.80 -19.30
C SER A 44 1.77 -7.30 -19.59
N LEU A 45 1.22 -8.10 -18.67
CA LEU A 45 1.12 -9.55 -18.81
C LEU A 45 -0.24 -9.99 -19.34
N VAL A 46 -1.14 -9.05 -19.66
CA VAL A 46 -2.53 -9.27 -20.10
C VAL A 46 -3.28 -10.22 -19.13
N VAL A 47 -3.11 -9.98 -17.83
CA VAL A 47 -3.77 -10.70 -16.74
C VAL A 47 -4.66 -9.72 -15.97
N ASN A 48 -5.81 -10.18 -15.48
CA ASN A 48 -6.64 -9.37 -14.60
C ASN A 48 -5.87 -9.00 -13.31
N GLU A 49 -5.96 -7.74 -12.89
CA GLU A 49 -5.27 -7.23 -11.68
C GLU A 49 -5.60 -8.06 -10.42
N SER A 50 -6.86 -8.50 -10.26
CA SER A 50 -7.28 -9.33 -9.14
C SER A 50 -6.60 -10.70 -9.16
N THR A 51 -6.47 -11.28 -10.35
CA THR A 51 -5.78 -12.56 -10.58
C THR A 51 -4.28 -12.42 -10.32
N MET A 52 -3.66 -11.36 -10.84
CA MET A 52 -2.24 -11.05 -10.61
C MET A 52 -1.97 -10.82 -9.11
N GLY A 53 -2.83 -10.08 -8.43
CA GLY A 53 -2.74 -9.85 -6.99
C GLY A 53 -2.96 -11.10 -6.14
N LYS A 54 -3.75 -12.08 -6.62
CA LYS A 54 -3.87 -13.39 -5.98
C LYS A 54 -2.59 -14.21 -6.19
N TRP A 55 -2.09 -14.29 -7.42
CA TRP A 55 -0.89 -15.06 -7.75
C TRP A 55 0.35 -14.55 -7.02
N LEU A 56 0.59 -13.23 -6.98
CA LEU A 56 1.70 -12.65 -6.24
C LEU A 56 1.64 -12.95 -4.73
N ARG A 57 0.43 -13.03 -4.15
CA ARG A 57 0.22 -13.46 -2.76
C ARG A 57 0.53 -14.95 -2.58
N GLU A 58 0.05 -15.80 -3.48
CA GLU A 58 0.34 -17.26 -3.47
C GLU A 58 1.83 -17.55 -3.68
N TRP A 59 2.53 -16.71 -4.45
CA TRP A 59 3.97 -16.81 -4.69
C TRP A 59 4.84 -16.13 -3.61
N GLY A 60 4.22 -15.52 -2.59
CA GLY A 60 4.94 -14.91 -1.47
C GLY A 60 5.68 -13.61 -1.80
N VAL A 61 5.36 -12.97 -2.92
CA VAL A 61 6.09 -11.78 -3.42
C VAL A 61 5.53 -10.52 -2.76
N ARG A 62 6.26 -10.00 -1.78
CA ARG A 62 5.96 -8.71 -1.12
C ARG A 62 6.67 -7.56 -1.85
N PRO A 63 6.06 -6.36 -1.93
CA PRO A 63 6.74 -5.20 -2.49
C PRO A 63 7.97 -4.82 -1.64
N ALA A 64 9.06 -4.43 -2.31
CA ALA A 64 10.31 -4.04 -1.65
C ALA A 64 10.20 -2.72 -0.84
N ALA A 65 9.16 -1.91 -1.04
CA ALA A 65 8.92 -0.69 -0.28
C ALA A 65 7.43 -0.45 0.00
N GLY A 66 7.11 -0.13 1.26
CA GLY A 66 5.78 0.28 1.73
C GLY A 66 4.87 -0.88 2.11
N LYS A 67 4.31 -0.81 3.33
CA LYS A 67 3.64 -1.88 4.09
C LYS A 67 2.58 -2.70 3.33
N TYR A 68 2.02 -2.18 2.23
CA TYR A 68 1.24 -2.85 1.17
C TYR A 68 1.30 -2.07 -0.17
N GLY A 69 2.44 -1.46 -0.54
CA GLY A 69 2.54 -0.61 -1.74
C GLY A 69 1.69 0.66 -1.71
N GLN A 70 1.21 1.08 -0.52
CA GLN A 70 0.75 2.45 -0.34
C GLN A 70 1.96 3.29 0.05
N SER A 71 2.33 4.21 -0.83
CA SER A 71 3.12 5.40 -0.53
C SER A 71 2.38 6.22 0.53
N LEU A 72 2.42 5.78 1.78
CA LEU A 72 2.11 6.65 2.89
C LEU A 72 3.22 7.70 2.91
N ALA A 73 2.82 8.96 2.76
CA ALA A 73 3.70 10.11 2.82
C ALA A 73 4.71 9.95 3.97
N GLN A 74 5.94 10.41 3.76
CA GLN A 74 7.06 10.26 4.71
C GLN A 74 6.71 10.71 6.15
N ASN A 75 5.69 11.55 6.32
CA ASN A 75 5.16 11.98 7.61
C ASN A 75 4.49 10.87 8.47
N GLN A 76 4.15 9.71 7.89
CA GLN A 76 3.52 8.58 8.59
C GLN A 76 4.55 7.65 9.27
N TRP A 77 5.83 7.76 8.92
CA TRP A 77 6.92 6.93 9.50
C TRP A 77 7.73 7.65 10.57
N LYS A 78 7.50 8.95 10.78
CA LYS A 78 8.18 9.67 11.86
C LYS A 78 7.61 9.17 13.19
N ARG A 79 8.40 8.37 13.92
CA ARG A 79 8.07 7.93 15.28
C ARG A 79 7.68 9.15 16.12
N TRP A 80 6.57 9.08 16.86
CA TRP A 80 6.18 10.15 17.78
C TRP A 80 7.22 10.23 18.90
N THR A 81 7.84 11.40 19.06
CA THR A 81 8.68 11.70 20.23
C THR A 81 7.78 12.11 21.40
N ARG A 82 8.33 12.10 22.62
CA ARG A 82 7.62 12.61 23.80
C ARG A 82 7.19 14.07 23.62
N GLU A 83 8.05 14.89 23.03
CA GLU A 83 7.79 16.31 22.77
C GLU A 83 6.72 16.51 21.69
N ASP A 84 6.77 15.75 20.59
CA ASP A 84 5.73 15.75 19.55
C ASP A 84 4.37 15.39 20.14
N ALA A 85 4.35 14.32 20.96
CA ALA A 85 3.16 13.80 21.59
C ALA A 85 2.57 14.79 22.62
N ALA A 86 3.43 15.48 23.38
CA ALA A 86 3.02 16.55 24.29
C ALA A 86 2.36 17.69 23.52
N ILE A 87 2.99 18.20 22.45
CA ILE A 87 2.41 19.27 21.62
C ILE A 87 1.08 18.83 21.00
N ALA A 88 0.97 17.59 20.51
CA ALA A 88 -0.26 17.08 19.93
C ALA A 88 -1.40 16.97 20.95
N TYR A 89 -1.12 16.53 22.18
CA TYR A 89 -2.14 16.23 23.18
C TYR A 89 -2.45 17.41 24.13
N THR A 90 -1.43 18.09 24.66
CA THR A 90 -1.58 19.06 25.77
C THR A 90 -1.85 20.49 25.30
N ARG A 91 -1.47 20.87 24.07
CA ARG A 91 -1.74 22.21 23.51
C ARG A 91 -3.20 22.36 23.07
N THR A 92 -4.12 22.19 24.00
CA THR A 92 -5.57 22.31 23.78
C THR A 92 -6.00 23.70 23.34
N ASP A 93 -5.15 24.70 23.59
CA ASP A 93 -5.25 26.08 23.12
C ASP A 93 -5.12 26.23 21.59
N LEU A 94 -4.46 25.27 20.92
CA LEU A 94 -4.28 25.28 19.47
C LEU A 94 -5.27 24.35 18.77
N SER A 95 -5.73 24.74 17.57
CA SER A 95 -6.49 23.83 16.71
C SER A 95 -5.62 22.64 16.28
N ILE A 96 -6.25 21.50 15.96
CA ILE A 96 -5.52 20.31 15.47
C ILE A 96 -4.71 20.63 14.21
N ALA A 97 -5.25 21.49 13.33
CA ALA A 97 -4.52 21.97 12.16
C ALA A 97 -3.24 22.71 12.56
N LYS A 98 -3.31 23.61 13.54
CA LYS A 98 -2.14 24.37 13.99
C LYS A 98 -1.09 23.49 14.66
N ARG A 99 -1.53 22.48 15.42
CA ARG A 99 -0.62 21.45 15.97
C ARG A 99 0.04 20.63 14.86
N ALA A 100 -0.69 20.29 13.80
CA ALA A 100 -0.15 19.56 12.66
C ALA A 100 0.91 20.38 11.90
N GLU A 101 0.68 21.68 11.72
CA GLU A 101 1.67 22.60 11.16
C GLU A 101 2.95 22.65 12.02
N LEU A 102 2.83 22.84 13.34
CA LEU A 102 3.97 22.88 14.27
C LEU A 102 4.81 21.60 14.23
N LEU A 103 4.14 20.46 14.08
CA LEU A 103 4.79 19.15 14.06
C LEU A 103 5.29 18.76 12.67
N ASN A 104 5.04 19.58 11.64
CA ASN A 104 5.24 19.25 10.24
C ASN A 104 4.63 17.88 9.86
N ARG A 105 3.39 17.65 10.32
CA ARG A 105 2.62 16.41 10.12
C ARG A 105 1.27 16.73 9.47
N SER A 106 0.60 15.71 8.94
CA SER A 106 -0.77 15.89 8.44
C SER A 106 -1.76 16.08 9.59
N TYR A 107 -2.83 16.81 9.31
CA TYR A 107 -3.98 16.93 10.22
C TYR A 107 -4.48 15.56 10.68
N THR A 108 -4.62 14.61 9.75
CA THR A 108 -5.11 13.26 10.02
C THR A 108 -4.20 12.47 10.96
N ALA A 109 -2.88 12.69 10.90
CA ALA A 109 -1.94 12.05 11.81
C ALA A 109 -2.11 12.55 13.26
N VAL A 110 -2.27 13.86 13.45
CA VAL A 110 -2.48 14.45 14.78
C VAL A 110 -3.85 14.10 15.34
N ALA A 111 -4.92 14.21 14.54
CA ALA A 111 -6.27 13.83 14.95
C ALA A 111 -6.35 12.34 15.33
N GLY A 112 -5.72 11.48 14.53
CA GLY A 112 -5.61 10.05 14.80
C GLY A 112 -4.86 9.76 16.10
N PHE A 113 -3.73 10.44 16.32
CA PHE A 113 -2.95 10.33 17.55
C PHE A 113 -3.75 10.71 18.80
N VAL A 114 -4.41 11.87 18.80
CA VAL A 114 -5.20 12.33 19.96
C VAL A 114 -6.32 11.34 20.30
N ARG A 115 -7.03 10.83 19.28
CA ARG A 115 -8.10 9.84 19.46
C ARG A 115 -7.57 8.54 20.07
N ASP A 116 -6.50 8.00 19.50
CA ASP A 116 -5.89 6.74 19.93
C ASP A 116 -5.26 6.87 21.33
N TYR A 117 -4.52 7.94 21.60
CA TYR A 117 -3.88 8.19 22.89
C TYR A 117 -4.89 8.40 24.03
N ARG A 118 -6.06 9.00 23.76
CA ARG A 118 -7.13 9.13 24.75
C ARG A 118 -7.74 7.80 25.17
N GLN A 119 -7.82 6.84 24.24
CA GLN A 119 -8.39 5.51 24.47
C GLN A 119 -7.39 4.51 25.06
N ARG A 120 -6.10 4.88 25.14
CA ARG A 120 -5.07 3.98 25.67
C ARG A 120 -5.04 3.97 27.20
N PRO A 121 -4.99 2.76 27.81
CA PRO A 121 -4.93 2.62 29.26
C PRO A 121 -3.54 2.92 29.83
N GLY A 122 -2.47 2.74 29.03
CA GLY A 122 -1.10 3.08 29.42
C GLY A 122 -0.63 4.40 28.81
N ASP A 123 0.29 5.07 29.49
CA ASP A 123 0.94 6.28 29.00
C ASP A 123 2.36 5.99 28.46
N PRO A 124 2.50 5.65 27.15
CA PRO A 124 3.80 5.40 26.54
C PRO A 124 4.71 6.63 26.41
N TYR A 125 4.22 7.84 26.71
CA TYR A 125 4.96 9.08 26.53
C TYR A 125 5.16 9.88 27.84
N GLY A 126 4.53 9.48 28.94
CA GLY A 126 4.63 10.18 30.23
C GLY A 126 4.13 11.62 30.18
N ILE A 127 2.94 11.82 29.60
CA ILE A 127 2.25 13.11 29.42
C ILE A 127 1.01 13.22 30.33
N LYS A 128 0.38 12.11 30.71
CA LYS A 128 -0.83 12.07 31.56
C LYS A 128 -0.51 12.32 33.04
#